data_AF-A0A7U4GGY6-F1
#
_entry.id   AF-A0A7U4GGY6-F1
#
_cell.length_a   1.000
_cell.length_b   1.000
_cell.length_c   1.000
_cell.angle_alpha   90.00
_cell.angle_beta   90.00
_cell.angle_gamma   90.00
#
_symmetry.space_group_name_H-M   'P 1'
#
loop_
_entity.id
_entity.type
_entity.pdbx_description
1 polymer ?
#
loop_
_entity_poly.entity_id
_entity_poly.type
_entity_poly.pdbx_seq_one_letter_code
_entity_poly.pdbx_strand_id
1 'polypeptide(L)'
;MNRDERYYKAYMESRVISRRGLFRGLLKGAAGDSPTTLPTTGPHPVMKHPCQNTYIYCDSCADYCEKQALFWQPHQPPSLINEQCDGCGECVARCPAMALEMCE
;
A
#
# COMPACT_ATOMS: atom_id res chain seq x y z
N MET A 1 46.09 9.91 -13.69
CA MET A 1 45.40 8.60 -13.75
C MET A 1 44.94 8.37 -15.18
N ASN A 2 45.72 7.65 -15.98
CA ASN A 2 45.29 7.30 -17.33
C ASN A 2 44.32 6.11 -17.24
N ARG A 3 43.19 6.20 -17.94
CA ARG A 3 42.19 5.13 -17.96
C ARG A 3 42.56 4.20 -19.09
N ASP A 4 43.35 3.18 -18.76
CA ASP A 4 43.89 2.25 -19.74
C ASP A 4 42.82 1.27 -20.25
N GLU A 5 43.13 0.56 -21.33
CA GLU A 5 42.22 -0.40 -21.99
C GLU A 5 41.68 -1.47 -21.02
N ARG A 6 42.48 -1.87 -20.03
CA ARG A 6 42.07 -2.77 -18.93
C ARG A 6 40.96 -2.18 -18.07
N TYR A 7 40.99 -0.86 -17.84
CA TYR A 7 39.95 -0.15 -17.10
C TYR A 7 38.64 -0.11 -17.89
N TYR A 8 38.70 0.15 -19.20
CA TYR A 8 37.51 0.15 -20.06
C TYR A 8 36.91 -1.26 -20.25
N LYS A 9 37.75 -2.29 -20.34
CA LYS A 9 37.30 -3.69 -20.41
C LYS A 9 36.52 -4.10 -19.15
N ALA A 10 37.06 -3.82 -17.96
CA ALA A 10 36.37 -4.09 -16.70
C ALA A 10 35.05 -3.31 -16.57
N TYR A 11 35.02 -2.05 -17.03
CA TYR A 11 33.80 -1.23 -17.04
C TYR A 11 32.72 -1.81 -17.95
N MET A 12 33.09 -2.30 -19.15
CA MET A 12 32.14 -2.90 -20.09
C MET A 12 31.67 -4.30 -19.68
N GLU A 13 32.52 -5.08 -19.00
CA GLU A 13 32.19 -6.44 -18.53
C GLU A 13 31.31 -6.45 -17.27
N SER A 14 31.37 -5.40 -16.43
CA SER A 14 30.52 -5.27 -15.24
C SER A 14 29.01 -5.13 -15.51
N ARG A 15 28.61 -5.02 -16.79
CA ARG A 15 27.22 -4.77 -17.23
C ARG A 15 26.48 -5.96 -17.82
N VAL A 16 27.02 -7.17 -17.67
CA VAL A 16 26.31 -8.38 -18.10
C VAL A 16 25.89 -9.21 -16.88
N ILE A 17 25.17 -8.57 -15.96
CA ILE A 17 24.39 -9.32 -14.98
C ILE A 17 23.27 -10.01 -15.77
N SER A 18 23.33 -11.34 -15.86
CA SER A 18 22.25 -12.13 -16.43
C SER A 18 20.97 -11.91 -15.62
N ARG A 19 19.99 -11.30 -16.29
CA ARG A 19 18.62 -11.03 -15.79
C ARG A 19 17.84 -12.30 -15.39
N ARG A 20 18.39 -13.50 -15.55
CA ARG A 20 17.76 -14.74 -15.08
C ARG A 20 18.37 -15.29 -13.78
N GLY A 21 19.63 -14.95 -13.45
CA GLY A 21 20.32 -15.49 -12.27
C GLY A 21 20.09 -14.69 -10.98
N LEU A 22 20.02 -13.35 -11.08
CA LEU A 22 19.87 -12.47 -9.92
C LEU A 22 18.42 -12.46 -9.37
N PHE A 23 17.42 -12.76 -10.20
CA PHE A 23 16.00 -12.64 -9.83
C PHE A 23 15.44 -13.82 -9.01
N ARG A 24 16.14 -14.95 -8.86
CA ARG A 24 15.66 -16.09 -8.05
C ARG A 24 16.36 -16.28 -6.70
N GLY A 25 17.50 -15.62 -6.47
CA GLY A 25 18.39 -15.97 -5.36
C GLY A 25 18.23 -15.17 -4.07
N LEU A 26 17.69 -13.93 -4.08
CA LEU A 26 17.95 -12.99 -2.97
C LEU A 26 16.74 -12.32 -2.29
N LEU A 27 15.49 -12.51 -2.72
CA LEU A 27 14.32 -12.00 -1.97
C LEU A 27 13.25 -13.08 -1.78
N LYS A 28 13.69 -14.24 -1.31
CA LYS A 28 12.93 -15.05 -0.37
C LYS A 28 13.13 -14.39 1.02
N GLY A 29 12.49 -13.25 1.22
CA GLY A 29 12.57 -12.43 2.42
C GLY A 29 11.21 -11.81 2.69
N ALA A 30 10.63 -12.14 3.84
CA ALA A 30 9.26 -11.87 4.26
C ALA A 30 8.19 -12.53 3.38
N ALA A 31 7.94 -13.81 3.63
CA ALA A 31 6.54 -14.22 3.76
C ALA A 31 5.98 -13.39 4.93
N GLY A 32 5.53 -12.17 4.63
CA GLY A 32 4.53 -11.54 5.44
C GLY A 32 3.33 -12.46 5.33
N ASP A 33 3.00 -13.12 6.43
CA ASP A 33 1.65 -13.62 6.63
C ASP A 33 0.74 -12.41 6.38
N SER A 34 0.21 -12.29 5.15
CA SER A 34 -1.10 -11.70 5.01
C SER A 34 -1.97 -12.55 5.92
N PRO A 35 -2.58 -11.99 6.98
CA PRO A 35 -3.59 -12.74 7.69
C PRO A 35 -4.59 -13.15 6.62
N THR A 36 -4.82 -14.45 6.50
CA THR A 36 -6.03 -14.96 5.88
C THR A 36 -7.17 -14.47 6.79
N THR A 37 -7.57 -13.22 6.62
CA THR A 37 -8.77 -12.68 7.24
C THR A 37 -9.92 -13.40 6.56
N LEU A 38 -10.60 -14.24 7.33
CA LEU A 38 -11.92 -14.74 6.99
C LEU A 38 -12.73 -13.57 6.40
N PRO A 39 -13.42 -13.73 5.26
CA PRO A 39 -14.21 -12.66 4.69
C PRO A 39 -15.22 -12.20 5.75
N THR A 40 -15.08 -10.96 6.21
CA THR A 40 -16.07 -10.31 7.06
C THR A 40 -17.34 -10.26 6.23
N THR A 41 -18.32 -11.10 6.59
CA THR A 41 -19.54 -11.35 5.81
C THR A 41 -20.56 -10.22 6.01
N GLY A 42 -20.08 -8.97 6.10
CA GLY A 42 -20.90 -7.82 6.48
C GLY A 42 -20.49 -6.57 5.71
N PRO A 43 -21.38 -5.55 5.71
CA PRO A 43 -21.15 -4.33 4.97
C PRO A 43 -19.89 -3.63 5.46
N HIS A 44 -18.97 -3.33 4.55
CA HIS A 44 -17.73 -2.65 4.89
C HIS A 44 -17.36 -1.61 3.83
N PRO A 45 -16.64 -0.53 4.21
CA PRO A 45 -16.20 0.45 3.25
C PRO A 45 -15.04 -0.09 2.40
N VAL A 46 -14.98 0.33 1.13
CA VAL A 46 -13.88 0.04 0.20
C VAL A 46 -13.46 1.29 -0.55
N MET A 47 -12.17 1.44 -0.82
CA MET A 47 -11.65 2.53 -1.63
C MET A 47 -12.01 2.30 -3.12
N LYS A 48 -12.78 3.22 -3.71
CA LYS A 48 -13.21 3.18 -5.12
C LYS A 48 -12.69 4.36 -5.93
N HIS A 49 -12.50 5.50 -5.28
CA HIS A 49 -11.98 6.72 -5.90
C HIS A 49 -10.70 7.21 -5.21
N PRO A 50 -9.94 8.14 -5.81
CA PRO A 50 -8.70 8.64 -5.24
C PRO A 50 -8.89 9.28 -3.84
N CYS A 51 -8.14 8.81 -2.85
CA CYS A 51 -8.09 9.44 -1.54
C CYS A 51 -7.39 10.80 -1.62
N GLN A 52 -8.01 11.87 -1.11
CA GLN A 52 -7.37 13.18 -0.99
C GLN A 52 -6.05 13.12 -0.22
N ASN A 53 -5.97 12.26 0.80
CA ASN A 53 -4.79 12.12 1.63
C ASN A 53 -3.51 11.77 0.87
N THR A 54 -3.62 11.25 -0.34
CA THR A 54 -2.46 10.93 -1.19
C THR A 54 -1.77 12.16 -1.78
N TYR A 55 -2.43 13.32 -1.84
CA TYR A 55 -1.89 14.55 -2.43
C TYR A 55 -2.12 15.81 -1.57
N ILE A 56 -3.00 15.77 -0.57
CA ILE A 56 -3.21 16.83 0.43
C ILE A 56 -3.61 16.21 1.77
N TYR A 57 -3.27 16.81 2.91
CA TYR A 57 -3.68 16.30 4.23
C TYR A 57 -5.20 16.11 4.30
N CYS A 58 -5.65 14.90 4.62
CA CYS A 58 -7.07 14.59 4.84
C CYS A 58 -7.21 13.34 5.70
N ASP A 59 -7.85 13.47 6.86
CA ASP A 59 -8.06 12.43 7.87
C ASP A 59 -9.54 12.23 8.22
N SER A 60 -10.47 12.91 7.53
CA SER A 60 -11.90 12.95 7.87
C SER A 60 -12.51 11.57 8.10
N CYS A 61 -12.18 10.58 7.28
CA CYS A 61 -12.70 9.22 7.45
C CYS A 61 -12.24 8.57 8.76
N ALA A 62 -11.00 8.79 9.20
CA ALA A 62 -10.47 8.27 10.46
C ALA A 62 -11.03 9.06 11.65
N ASP A 63 -11.11 10.39 11.54
CA ASP A 63 -11.66 11.28 12.58
C ASP A 63 -13.11 10.96 12.93
N TYR A 64 -13.93 10.64 11.93
CA TYR A 64 -15.35 10.29 12.13
C TYR A 64 -15.59 8.80 12.39
N CYS A 65 -14.53 7.98 12.45
CA CYS A 65 -14.67 6.56 12.78
C CYS A 65 -14.60 6.37 14.30
N GLU A 66 -15.77 6.35 14.96
CA GLU A 66 -15.84 6.11 16.42
C GLU A 66 -15.18 4.79 16.85
N LYS A 67 -15.20 3.77 15.98
CA LYS A 67 -14.58 2.47 16.24
C LYS A 67 -13.07 2.45 15.99
N GLN A 68 -12.49 3.54 15.49
CA GLN A 68 -11.08 3.63 15.13
C GLN A 68 -10.63 2.49 14.18
N ALA A 69 -11.55 2.03 13.33
CA ALA A 69 -11.31 0.94 12.39
C ALA A 69 -10.49 1.35 11.17
N LEU A 70 -10.24 2.65 10.98
CA LEU A 70 -9.44 3.18 9.88
C LEU A 70 -8.09 3.67 10.42
N PHE A 71 -7.02 2.96 10.05
CA PHE A 71 -5.67 3.37 10.38
C PHE A 71 -5.13 4.33 9.32
N TRP A 72 -4.95 5.59 9.72
CA TRP A 72 -4.49 6.67 8.84
C TRP A 72 -2.96 6.76 8.80
N GLN A 73 -2.42 7.07 7.63
CA GLN A 73 -1.00 7.36 7.43
C GLN A 73 -0.84 8.53 6.45
N PRO A 74 0.18 9.40 6.60
CA PRO A 74 0.40 10.49 5.67
C PRO A 74 0.66 9.99 4.25
N HIS A 75 0.13 10.71 3.26
CA HIS A 75 0.30 10.42 1.82
C HIS A 75 -0.25 9.07 1.35
N GLN A 76 -1.15 8.45 2.11
CA GLN A 76 -1.72 7.13 1.78
C GLN A 76 -3.22 7.10 2.08
N PRO A 77 -4.01 6.29 1.34
CA PRO A 77 -5.36 5.94 1.80
C PRO A 77 -5.30 5.22 3.16
N PRO A 78 -6.33 5.36 4.01
CA PRO A 78 -6.36 4.63 5.28
C PRO A 78 -6.49 3.12 5.04
N SER A 79 -5.93 2.32 5.93
CA SER A 79 -6.13 0.87 5.94
C SER A 79 -7.26 0.49 6.91
N LEU A 80 -8.20 -0.32 6.44
CA LEU A 80 -9.32 -0.81 7.24
C LEU A 80 -8.91 -2.01 8.12
N ILE A 81 -9.21 -1.93 9.41
CA ILE A 81 -9.08 -3.01 10.38
C ILE A 81 -10.47 -3.64 10.54
N ASN A 82 -10.73 -4.71 9.76
CA ASN A 82 -12.06 -5.32 9.67
C ASN A 82 -12.66 -5.72 11.03
N GLU A 83 -11.84 -6.19 11.97
CA GLU A 83 -12.32 -6.63 13.29
C GLU A 83 -12.86 -5.51 14.17
N GLN A 84 -12.54 -4.25 13.85
CA GLN A 84 -13.06 -3.08 14.54
C GLN A 84 -14.21 -2.40 13.78
N CYS A 85 -14.42 -2.77 12.51
CA CYS A 85 -15.45 -2.16 11.68
C CYS A 85 -16.80 -2.83 11.93
N ASP A 86 -17.79 -2.06 12.38
CA ASP A 86 -19.17 -2.51 12.55
C ASP A 86 -20.07 -2.25 11.33
N GLY A 87 -19.51 -1.63 10.28
CA GLY A 87 -20.23 -1.36 9.03
C GLY A 87 -21.15 -0.15 9.08
N CYS A 88 -21.02 0.76 10.05
CA CYS A 88 -21.88 1.93 10.20
C CYS A 88 -21.88 2.91 9.00
N GLY A 89 -20.79 2.98 8.23
CA GLY A 89 -20.70 3.80 7.02
C GLY A 89 -20.44 5.29 7.24
N GLU A 90 -20.21 5.78 8.47
CA GLU A 90 -19.91 7.20 8.72
C GLU A 90 -18.69 7.70 7.91
N CYS A 91 -17.65 6.86 7.78
CA CYS A 91 -16.48 7.21 6.98
C CYS A 91 -16.80 7.46 5.50
N VAL A 92 -17.79 6.77 4.93
CA VAL A 92 -18.27 6.99 3.56
C VAL A 92 -19.03 8.30 3.48
N ALA A 93 -19.96 8.54 4.42
CA ALA A 93 -20.78 9.75 4.45
C ALA A 93 -19.96 11.04 4.65
N ARG A 94 -18.86 10.97 5.42
CA ARG A 94 -18.02 12.14 5.73
C ARG A 94 -16.86 12.35 4.78
N CYS A 95 -16.62 11.45 3.83
CA CYS A 95 -15.49 11.58 2.91
C CYS A 95 -15.73 12.71 1.91
N PRO A 96 -14.99 13.85 1.97
CA PRO A 96 -15.20 14.97 1.05
C PRO A 96 -14.83 14.64 -0.40
N ALA A 97 -13.97 13.64 -0.60
CA ALA A 97 -13.53 13.17 -1.90
C ALA A 97 -14.43 12.06 -2.48
N MET A 98 -15.44 11.60 -1.73
CA MET A 98 -16.24 10.41 -2.06
C MET A 98 -15.35 9.19 -2.38
N ALA A 99 -14.23 9.04 -1.66
CA ALA A 99 -13.21 8.05 -1.99
C ALA A 99 -13.61 6.60 -1.63
N LEU A 100 -14.54 6.47 -0.68
CA LEU A 100 -15.00 5.21 -0.11
C LEU A 100 -16.44 4.93 -0.58
N GLU A 101 -16.77 3.66 -0.83
CA GLU A 101 -18.14 3.17 -1.02
C GLU A 101 -18.41 1.99 -0.08
N MET A 102 -19.67 1.77 0.29
CA MET A 102 -20.06 0.56 1.02
C MET A 102 -20.11 -0.63 0.05
N CYS A 103 -19.43 -1.71 0.40
CA CYS A 103 -19.51 -3.01 -0.26
C CYS A 103 -20.33 -3.96 0.61
N GLU A 104 -21.23 -4.71 -0.01
CA GLU A 104 -22.01 -5.80 0.59
C GLU A 104 -21.42 -7.17 0.18
#